data_AF-A0A2V8BWZ1-F1
#
_entry.id   AF-A0A2V8BWZ1-F1
#
_cell.length_a   1.000
_cell.length_b   1.000
_cell.length_c   1.000
_cell.angle_alpha   90.00
_cell.angle_beta   90.00
_cell.angle_gamma   90.00
#
_symmetry.space_group_name_H-M   'P 1'
#
loop_
_entity.id
_entity.type
_entity.pdbx_description
1 polymer ?
#
loop_
_entity_poly.entity_id
_entity_poly.type
_entity_poly.pdbx_seq_one_letter_code
_entity_poly.pdbx_strand_id
1 'polypeptide(L)' 'MASRDVETLTRQEVVRAAKSFKLTRKMTKWTVIVDGRELPARLLLLYSAGVAPNDPTNTYMAVDKLKALGFDTRYEGKSV' A
#
# COMPACT_ATOMS: atom_id res chain seq x y z
N MET A 1 -19.04 -2.27 -7.74
CA MET A 1 -17.66 -1.77 -7.50
C MET A 1 -16.73 -2.85 -8.02
N ALA A 2 -15.98 -2.61 -9.09
CA ALA A 2 -15.11 -3.63 -9.67
C ALA A 2 -13.89 -3.79 -8.75
N SER A 3 -13.79 -4.91 -8.06
CA SER A 3 -12.57 -5.31 -7.36
C SER A 3 -11.44 -5.37 -8.39
N ARG A 4 -10.37 -4.59 -8.19
CA ARG A 4 -9.19 -4.65 -9.05
C ARG A 4 -8.19 -5.58 -8.40
N ASP A 5 -7.65 -6.53 -9.16
CA ASP A 5 -6.61 -7.41 -8.66
C ASP A 5 -5.37 -6.59 -8.29
N VAL A 6 -4.78 -6.92 -7.12
CA VAL A 6 -3.54 -6.31 -6.63
C VAL A 6 -2.42 -6.39 -7.68
N GLU A 7 -2.44 -7.42 -8.52
CA GLU A 7 -1.47 -7.64 -9.60
C GLU A 7 -1.54 -6.59 -10.72
N THR A 8 -2.74 -6.10 -11.05
CA THR A 8 -2.94 -5.10 -12.11
C THR A 8 -2.72 -3.66 -11.63
N LEU A 9 -2.47 -3.47 -10.34
CA LEU A 9 -2.38 -2.17 -9.72
C LEU A 9 -1.18 -1.37 -10.24
N THR A 10 -1.44 -0.12 -10.64
CA THR A 10 -0.41 0.80 -11.14
C THR A 10 0.06 1.79 -10.08
N ARG A 11 1.25 2.37 -10.29
CA ARG A 11 1.81 3.42 -9.43
C ARG A 11 0.89 4.62 -9.27
N GLN A 12 0.27 5.07 -10.37
CA GLN A 12 -0.63 6.23 -10.36
C GLN A 12 -1.88 5.99 -9.53
N GLU A 13 -2.41 4.76 -9.54
CA GLU A 13 -3.56 4.38 -8.72
C GLU A 13 -3.22 4.38 -7.24
N VAL A 14 -2.04 3.87 -6.85
CA VAL A 14 -1.55 3.94 -5.46
C VAL A 14 -1.42 5.40 -5.01
N VAL A 15 -0.85 6.27 -5.83
CA VAL A 15 -0.74 7.72 -5.50
C VAL A 15 -2.11 8.36 -5.36
N ARG A 16 -3.06 8.05 -6.26
CA ARG A 16 -4.43 8.56 -6.19
C ARG A 16 -5.14 8.06 -4.93
N ALA A 17 -5.01 6.78 -4.61
CA ALA A 17 -5.58 6.16 -3.44
C ALA A 17 -4.97 6.74 -2.15
N ALA A 18 -3.67 7.00 -2.11
CA ALA A 18 -2.98 7.63 -0.98
C ALA A 18 -3.54 9.03 -0.63
N LYS A 19 -4.02 9.79 -1.62
CA LYS A 19 -4.67 11.08 -1.39
C LYS A 19 -5.99 10.95 -0.64
N SER A 20 -6.76 9.88 -0.90
CA SER A 20 -8.05 9.60 -0.26
C SER A 20 -7.95 8.66 0.93
N PHE A 21 -6.79 8.03 1.15
CA PHE A 21 -6.56 7.07 2.21
C PHE A 21 -6.61 7.76 3.57
N LYS A 22 -7.66 7.43 4.34
CA LYS A 22 -7.77 7.81 5.74
C LYS A 22 -7.22 6.68 6.59
N LEU A 23 -6.20 6.99 7.37
CA LEU A 23 -5.65 6.04 8.34
C LEU A 23 -6.70 5.79 9.44
N THR A 24 -7.37 4.65 9.36
CA THR A 24 -8.39 4.23 10.35
C THR A 24 -7.83 3.29 11.42
N ARG A 25 -6.61 2.79 11.25
CA ARG A 25 -5.95 1.82 12.13
C ARG A 25 -4.53 2.26 12.48
N LYS A 26 -3.97 1.66 13.52
CA LYS A 26 -2.59 1.89 13.97
C LYS A 26 -1.59 1.63 12.83
N MET A 27 -0.54 2.45 12.79
CA MET A 27 0.59 2.26 11.87
C MET A 27 1.17 0.85 12.00
N THR A 28 1.39 0.20 10.85
CA THR A 28 2.03 -1.10 10.76
C THR A 28 3.55 -0.97 10.77
N LYS A 29 4.27 -2.03 11.13
CA LYS A 29 5.75 -2.05 11.06
C LYS A 29 6.26 -1.73 9.66
N TRP A 30 5.55 -2.20 8.64
CA TRP A 30 5.85 -1.93 7.25
C TRP A 30 5.07 -0.72 6.75
N THR A 31 5.79 0.29 6.29
CA THR A 31 5.25 1.54 5.77
C THR A 31 5.80 1.84 4.38
N VAL A 32 5.20 2.79 3.70
CA VAL A 32 5.56 3.23 2.36
C VAL A 32 5.48 4.74 2.30
N ILE A 33 6.47 5.37 1.66
CA ILE A 33 6.45 6.80 1.38
C ILE A 33 5.78 7.03 0.03
N VAL A 34 4.66 7.75 0.06
CA VAL A 34 3.92 8.14 -1.13
C VAL A 34 3.73 9.65 -1.07
N ASP A 35 4.28 10.37 -2.05
CA ASP A 35 4.17 11.83 -2.14
C ASP A 35 4.63 12.55 -0.85
N GLY A 36 5.72 12.05 -0.24
CA GLY A 36 6.27 12.58 1.02
C GLY A 36 5.51 12.18 2.29
N ARG A 37 4.43 11.38 2.18
CA ARG A 37 3.65 10.89 3.32
C ARG A 37 3.95 9.44 3.62
N GLU A 38 4.18 9.12 4.89
CA GLU A 38 4.37 7.75 5.35
C GLU A 38 3.02 7.09 5.65
N LEU A 39 2.74 5.99 4.96
CA LEU A 39 1.47 5.27 5.03
C LEU A 39 1.70 3.78 5.30
N PRO A 40 0.75 3.08 5.95
CA PRO A 40 0.85 1.63 6.15
C PRO A 40 0.81 0.88 4.80
N ALA A 41 1.89 0.16 4.48
CA ALA A 41 2.11 -0.44 3.15
C ALA A 41 0.94 -1.36 2.73
N ARG A 42 0.61 -2.36 3.56
CA ARG A 42 -0.44 -3.32 3.26
C ARG A 42 -1.81 -2.67 3.13
N LEU A 43 -2.18 -1.80 4.07
CA LEU A 43 -3.51 -1.18 4.08
C LEU A 43 -3.70 -0.25 2.88
N LEU A 44 -2.66 0.51 2.53
CA LEU A 44 -2.70 1.36 1.35
C LEU A 44 -2.87 0.52 0.08
N LEU A 45 -2.13 -0.58 -0.08
CA LEU A 45 -2.22 -1.42 -1.27
C LEU A 45 -3.62 -2.05 -1.41
N LEU A 46 -4.16 -2.63 -0.33
CA LEU A 46 -5.50 -3.22 -0.33
C LEU A 46 -6.57 -2.16 -0.65
N TYR A 47 -6.45 -0.96 -0.06
CA TYR A 47 -7.35 0.15 -0.34
C TYR A 47 -7.26 0.61 -1.81
N SER A 48 -6.04 0.64 -2.37
CA SER A 48 -5.79 1.02 -3.76
C SER A 48 -6.39 0.02 -4.75
N ALA A 49 -6.30 -1.28 -4.42
CA ALA A 49 -6.90 -2.36 -5.19
C ALA A 49 -8.43 -2.45 -5.01
N GLY A 50 -8.99 -1.77 -4.00
CA GLY A 50 -10.42 -1.85 -3.69
C GLY A 50 -10.85 -3.24 -3.21
N VAL A 51 -9.91 -4.04 -2.72
CA VAL A 51 -10.16 -5.39 -2.22
C VAL A 51 -10.52 -5.36 -0.73
N ALA A 52 -11.29 -6.36 -0.30
CA ALA A 52 -11.64 -6.52 1.09
C ALA A 52 -10.39 -6.83 1.94
N PRO A 53 -10.37 -6.48 3.24
CA PRO A 53 -9.25 -6.78 4.13
C PRO A 53 -8.96 -8.28 4.33
N ASN A 54 -9.85 -9.17 3.88
CA ASN A 54 -9.69 -10.63 3.90
C ASN A 54 -8.94 -11.19 2.68
N ASP A 55 -8.42 -10.33 1.81
CA ASP A 55 -7.60 -10.73 0.68
C ASP A 55 -6.32 -11.48 1.12
N PRO A 56 -5.88 -12.53 0.37
CA PRO A 56 -4.70 -13.32 0.72
C PRO A 56 -3.38 -12.53 0.67
N THR A 57 -3.36 -11.32 0.12
CA THR A 57 -2.17 -10.46 0.05
C THR A 57 -1.65 -10.16 1.44
N ASN A 58 -0.54 -10.80 1.80
CA ASN A 58 0.15 -10.55 3.06
C ASN A 58 1.02 -9.28 3.00
N THR A 59 1.59 -8.88 4.14
CA THR A 59 2.37 -7.64 4.23
C THR A 59 3.62 -7.66 3.36
N TYR A 60 4.29 -8.80 3.20
CA TYR A 60 5.50 -8.92 2.39
C TYR A 60 5.20 -8.82 0.90
N MET A 61 4.12 -9.48 0.44
CA MET A 61 3.63 -9.34 -0.93
C MET A 61 3.27 -7.87 -1.23
N ALA A 62 2.68 -7.18 -0.27
CA ALA A 62 2.34 -5.78 -0.45
C ALA A 62 3.58 -4.88 -0.57
N VAL A 63 4.59 -5.11 0.26
CA VAL A 63 5.88 -4.42 0.20
C VAL A 63 6.58 -4.69 -1.13
N ASP A 64 6.63 -5.95 -1.56
CA ASP A 64 7.26 -6.35 -2.82
C ASP A 64 6.59 -5.66 -4.02
N LYS A 65 5.24 -5.65 -4.05
CA LYS A 65 4.49 -4.93 -5.09
C LYS A 65 4.77 -3.43 -5.07
N LEU A 66 4.80 -2.80 -3.90
CA LEU A 66 5.10 -1.36 -3.77
C LEU A 66 6.55 -1.05 -4.21
N LYS A 67 7.51 -1.90 -3.88
CA LYS A 67 8.90 -1.81 -4.37
C LYS A 67 8.96 -1.95 -5.90
N ALA A 68 8.27 -2.94 -6.46
CA ALA A 68 8.18 -3.14 -7.91
C ALA A 68 7.53 -1.94 -8.64
N LEU A 69 6.63 -1.21 -7.96
CA LEU A 69 6.04 0.04 -8.44
C LEU A 69 6.94 1.28 -8.22
N GLY A 70 8.12 1.11 -7.62
CA GLY A 70 9.11 2.17 -7.41
C GLY A 70 8.83 3.07 -6.20
N PHE A 71 8.18 2.56 -5.16
CA PHE A 71 7.99 3.29 -3.90
C PHE A 71 9.08 2.98 -2.87
N ASP A 72 9.42 3.96 -2.03
CA ASP A 72 10.27 3.75 -0.85
C ASP A 72 9.45 3.07 0.24
N THR A 73 9.79 1.82 0.56
CA THR A 73 9.18 1.08 1.67
C THR A 73 10.10 1.10 2.87
N ARG A 74 9.52 1.19 4.07
CA ARG A 74 10.26 1.21 5.33
C ARG A 74 9.79 0.13 6.27
N TYR A 75 10.72 -0.39 7.06
CA TYR A 75 10.46 -1.25 8.18
C TYR A 75 10.82 -0.53 9.47
N GLU A 76 9.83 -0.31 10.34
CA GLU A 76 9.96 0.40 11.61
C GLU A 76 10.64 1.77 11.45
N GLY A 77 10.28 2.49 10.38
CA GLY A 77 10.81 3.81 10.03
C GLY A 77 12.17 3.82 9.32
N LYS A 78 12.76 2.65 9.05
CA LYS A 78 14.03 2.50 8.31
C LYS A 78 13.77 2.07 6.87
N SER A 79 14.32 2.77 5.89
CA SER A 79 14.25 2.34 4.47
C SER A 79 14.96 1.00 4.27
N VAL A 80 14.32 0.13 3.48
CA VAL A 80 14.75 -1.27 3.23
C VAL A 80 14.41 -1.71 1.82
#